data_AF-A0A849GAM0-F1
#
_entry.id   AF-A0A849GAM0-F1
#
_cell.length_a   1.000
_cell.length_b   1.000
_cell.length_c   1.000
_cell.angle_alpha   90.00
_cell.angle_beta   90.00
_cell.angle_gamma   90.00
#
_symmetry.space_group_name_H-M   'P 1'
#
loop_
_entity.id
_entity.type
_entity.pdbx_description
1 polymer ?
#
loop_
_entity_poly.entity_id
_entity_poly.type
_entity_poly.pdbx_seq_one_letter_code
_entity_poly.pdbx_strand_id
1 'polypeptide(L)'
;TTGAHYIQAGSFNDANPGDYRISVRDAAGLVDIVFDDEQSGAYATSTVSGGVIQTSFVNIDSAWAGGSARTDGYFYQTYLHEIGHALGLGHAGNYNGSASYGTDALYLNDSWQASVMSYFHQVENTWLNADFAYAITPMMADIIAIQNLYGAPSANQGDTIYGDGGNTGTYLDTALGLSNPVAFTVFDTGGTDLFDFSSYSAHQVMDLRQEAFSDLAGLDGNIGIARGTIIENGRTGGGNDVITGNAAANGLSAGSGDDTINGGAGNDALSGGSGLDNLDGGDGFDLIDGGPGDNTLNGGAGADLLIGDGVTLSMLTTIYPAWTPPANAQSLLDTGDVIVLWDDILQDSGLA
;
A
#
# COMPACT_ATOMS: atom_id res chain seq x y z
N THR A 1 -12.28 0.24 26.32
CA THR A 1 -11.71 -1.12 26.23
C THR A 1 -10.92 -1.15 24.94
N THR A 2 -9.67 -1.59 24.97
CA THR A 2 -8.84 -1.76 23.77
C THR A 2 -9.38 -2.90 22.91
N GLY A 3 -9.55 -2.67 21.60
CA GLY A 3 -9.99 -3.64 20.61
C GLY A 3 -9.97 -3.05 19.20
N ALA A 4 -10.03 -3.89 18.17
CA ALA A 4 -10.16 -3.45 16.78
C ALA A 4 -11.59 -2.98 16.52
N HIS A 5 -11.73 -1.78 15.94
CA HIS A 5 -13.02 -1.19 15.56
C HIS A 5 -13.08 -1.13 14.03
N TYR A 6 -13.88 -2.01 13.42
CA TYR A 6 -14.14 -1.96 11.99
C TYR A 6 -15.32 -1.04 11.71
N ILE A 7 -15.24 -0.23 10.65
CA ILE A 7 -16.42 0.40 10.04
C ILE A 7 -17.11 -0.68 9.22
N GLN A 8 -17.99 -1.46 9.87
CA GLN A 8 -18.94 -2.27 9.14
C GLN A 8 -20.22 -1.44 9.01
N ALA A 9 -20.56 -1.02 7.78
CA ALA A 9 -21.85 -0.40 7.51
C ALA A 9 -22.96 -1.38 7.94
N GLY A 10 -23.54 -1.17 9.13
CA GLY A 10 -24.36 -2.19 9.79
C GLY A 10 -25.70 -2.43 9.09
N SER A 11 -26.48 -1.37 8.92
CA SER A 11 -27.76 -1.39 8.22
C SER A 11 -28.05 -0.01 7.66
N PHE A 12 -28.35 0.09 6.37
CA PHE A 12 -28.92 1.30 5.81
C PHE A 12 -30.41 1.36 6.20
N ASN A 13 -30.88 2.53 6.60
CA ASN A 13 -32.31 2.78 6.74
C ASN A 13 -32.59 4.06 5.95
N ASP A 14 -32.99 3.86 4.70
CA ASP A 14 -33.55 4.90 3.84
C ASP A 14 -34.94 5.23 4.40
N ALA A 15 -34.95 6.04 5.47
CA ALA A 15 -36.18 6.63 5.95
C ALA A 15 -36.62 7.78 5.02
N ASN A 16 -35.68 8.37 4.27
CA ASN A 16 -35.86 9.39 3.26
C ASN A 16 -34.96 9.05 2.04
N PRO A 17 -35.49 9.10 0.80
CA PRO A 17 -34.71 8.77 -0.39
C PRO A 17 -33.46 9.65 -0.50
N GLY A 18 -32.26 9.08 -0.44
CA GLY A 18 -30.97 9.80 -0.49
C GLY A 18 -30.20 9.83 0.84
N ASP A 19 -30.90 9.68 1.97
CA ASP A 19 -30.29 9.71 3.30
C ASP A 19 -29.83 8.32 3.76
N TYR A 20 -28.61 8.22 4.28
CA TYR A 20 -28.14 7.02 4.97
C TYR A 20 -27.43 7.34 6.28
N ARG A 21 -27.65 6.51 7.31
CA ARG A 21 -27.05 6.69 8.64
C ARG A 21 -26.12 5.54 8.96
N ILE A 22 -24.91 5.87 9.40
CA ILE A 22 -23.91 4.93 9.90
C ILE A 22 -23.68 5.21 11.38
N SER A 23 -23.84 4.19 12.24
CA SER A 23 -23.52 4.30 13.66
C SER A 23 -22.13 3.71 13.94
N VAL A 24 -21.22 4.53 14.45
CA VAL A 24 -19.88 4.14 14.93
C VAL A 24 -19.90 4.04 16.46
N ARG A 25 -19.21 3.06 17.06
CA ARG A 25 -19.10 2.93 18.52
C ARG A 25 -17.65 2.73 18.95
N ASP A 26 -17.25 3.48 19.95
CA ASP A 26 -16.18 3.09 20.89
C ASP A 26 -16.81 2.94 22.28
N ALA A 27 -16.21 2.14 23.16
CA ALA A 27 -16.64 1.69 24.47
C ALA A 27 -17.10 2.78 25.47
N ALA A 28 -17.14 4.05 25.08
CA ALA A 28 -17.67 5.20 25.82
C ALA A 28 -19.00 5.78 25.26
N GLY A 29 -19.44 5.40 24.05
CA GLY A 29 -20.69 5.92 23.46
C GLY A 29 -20.90 5.60 21.98
N LEU A 30 -22.14 5.79 21.52
CA LEU A 30 -22.52 5.80 20.11
C LEU A 30 -22.16 7.16 19.50
N VAL A 31 -21.42 7.17 18.39
CA VAL A 31 -21.33 8.31 17.48
C VAL A 31 -22.11 7.96 16.22
N ASP A 32 -23.09 8.77 15.86
CA ASP A 32 -23.82 8.61 14.61
C ASP A 32 -23.26 9.55 13.55
N ILE A 33 -22.94 9.02 12.38
CA ILE A 33 -22.69 9.80 11.17
C ILE A 33 -23.93 9.68 10.28
N VAL A 34 -24.56 10.81 9.99
CA VAL A 34 -25.68 10.89 9.06
C VAL A 34 -25.17 11.46 7.74
N PHE A 35 -25.51 10.81 6.63
CA PHE A 35 -25.18 11.23 5.28
C PHE A 35 -26.43 11.71 4.55
N ASP A 36 -26.26 12.78 3.78
CA ASP A 36 -27.26 13.44 2.94
C ASP A 36 -26.59 13.89 1.62
N ASP A 37 -27.36 14.04 0.56
CA ASP A 37 -26.91 14.52 -0.75
C ASP A 37 -27.85 15.56 -1.39
N GLU A 38 -28.87 16.03 -0.64
CA GLU A 38 -29.89 16.98 -1.11
C GLU A 38 -29.45 18.44 -1.00
N GLN A 39 -28.43 18.75 -0.19
CA GLN A 39 -27.97 20.12 0.04
C GLN A 39 -26.77 20.48 -0.83
N SER A 40 -26.67 21.75 -1.20
CA SER A 40 -25.60 22.21 -2.07
C SER A 40 -24.23 22.21 -1.39
N GLY A 41 -23.22 21.72 -2.11
CA GLY A 41 -21.83 21.67 -1.68
C GLY A 41 -21.43 20.38 -0.97
N ALA A 42 -20.23 20.37 -0.44
CA ALA A 42 -19.68 19.28 0.36
C ALA A 42 -19.21 19.85 1.70
N TYR A 43 -19.67 19.25 2.80
CA TYR A 43 -19.27 19.66 4.15
C TYR A 43 -19.63 18.61 5.20
N ALA A 44 -18.90 18.64 6.31
CA ALA A 44 -19.22 17.91 7.52
C ALA A 44 -19.39 18.84 8.72
N THR A 45 -20.32 18.51 9.61
CA THR A 45 -20.52 19.19 10.90
C THR A 45 -20.63 18.18 12.03
N SER A 46 -20.15 18.55 13.21
CA SER A 46 -20.14 17.67 14.38
C SER A 46 -20.70 18.37 15.62
N THR A 47 -21.48 17.65 16.43
CA THR A 47 -21.81 18.07 17.79
C THR A 47 -20.80 17.47 18.76
N VAL A 48 -20.10 18.32 19.51
CA VAL A 48 -19.04 17.91 20.43
C VAL A 48 -19.45 18.25 21.86
N SER A 49 -19.28 17.29 22.79
CA SER A 49 -19.51 17.48 24.22
C SER A 49 -18.36 16.89 25.02
N GLY A 50 -17.78 17.66 25.93
CA GLY A 50 -16.65 17.22 26.76
C GLY A 50 -15.39 16.82 25.96
N GLY A 51 -15.19 17.37 24.76
CA GLY A 51 -14.10 17.00 23.86
C GLY A 51 -14.35 15.71 23.05
N VAL A 52 -15.55 15.14 23.13
CA VAL A 52 -15.94 13.92 22.41
C VAL A 52 -17.03 14.25 21.39
N ILE A 53 -16.83 13.85 20.15
CA ILE A 53 -17.87 13.89 19.10
C ILE A 53 -19.04 13.02 19.54
N GLN A 54 -20.26 13.56 19.48
CA GLN A 54 -21.50 12.86 19.83
C GLN A 54 -22.26 12.41 18.58
N THR A 55 -22.31 13.28 17.56
CA THR A 55 -22.94 13.01 16.27
C THR A 55 -22.26 13.86 15.21
N SER A 56 -22.16 13.33 13.99
CA SER A 56 -21.67 14.03 12.82
C SER A 56 -22.70 13.96 11.69
N PHE A 57 -22.69 14.97 10.85
CA PHE A 57 -23.50 15.06 9.64
C PHE A 57 -22.57 15.36 8.47
N VAL A 58 -22.69 14.60 7.39
CA VAL A 58 -21.93 14.73 6.15
C VAL A 58 -22.93 14.97 5.03
N ASN A 59 -22.75 16.06 4.28
CA ASN A 59 -23.50 16.31 3.07
C ASN A 59 -22.56 16.36 1.88
N ILE A 60 -22.90 15.67 0.79
CA ILE A 60 -22.20 15.80 -0.49
C ILE A 60 -23.24 15.83 -1.61
N ASP A 61 -23.45 17.02 -2.17
CA ASP A 61 -24.39 17.27 -3.27
C ASP A 61 -24.21 16.28 -4.42
N SER A 62 -25.27 15.53 -4.76
CA SER A 62 -25.27 14.54 -5.84
C SER A 62 -24.89 15.12 -7.21
N ALA A 63 -25.02 16.42 -7.44
CA ALA A 63 -24.58 17.09 -8.67
C ALA A 63 -23.04 17.00 -8.87
N TRP A 64 -22.27 16.82 -7.80
CA TRP A 64 -20.81 16.69 -7.85
C TRP A 64 -20.36 15.35 -8.47
N ALA A 65 -21.26 14.36 -8.56
CA ALA A 65 -20.97 13.09 -9.24
C ALA A 65 -20.79 13.25 -10.77
N GLY A 66 -21.16 14.39 -11.36
CA GLY A 66 -20.91 14.67 -12.78
C GLY A 66 -21.54 13.66 -13.75
N GLY A 67 -22.56 12.92 -13.31
CA GLY A 67 -23.25 11.89 -14.11
C GLY A 67 -22.83 10.44 -13.84
N SER A 68 -21.81 10.17 -13.01
CA SER A 68 -21.50 8.81 -12.53
C SER A 68 -20.71 8.83 -11.22
N ALA A 69 -21.19 8.11 -10.21
CA ALA A 69 -20.45 7.90 -8.96
C ALA A 69 -19.32 6.90 -9.21
N ARG A 70 -18.08 7.39 -9.34
CA ARG A 70 -16.89 6.58 -9.63
C ARG A 70 -15.92 6.61 -8.45
N THR A 71 -15.33 5.46 -8.12
CA THR A 71 -14.29 5.34 -7.08
C THR A 71 -13.03 6.13 -7.45
N ASP A 72 -12.66 6.17 -8.73
CA ASP A 72 -11.53 6.92 -9.29
C ASP A 72 -11.90 8.37 -9.65
N GLY A 73 -12.72 9.03 -8.83
CA GLY A 73 -13.22 10.36 -9.12
C GLY A 73 -13.29 11.25 -7.90
N TYR A 74 -13.28 12.57 -8.14
CA TYR A 74 -13.29 13.57 -7.09
C TYR A 74 -14.49 13.41 -6.14
N PHE A 75 -15.66 13.02 -6.65
CA PHE A 75 -16.85 12.78 -5.82
C PHE A 75 -16.62 11.73 -4.72
N TYR A 76 -15.97 10.61 -5.04
CA TYR A 76 -15.61 9.59 -4.05
C TYR A 76 -14.54 10.10 -3.08
N GLN A 77 -13.52 10.80 -3.59
CA GLN A 77 -12.49 11.40 -2.76
C GLN A 77 -13.07 12.43 -1.77
N THR A 78 -14.10 13.20 -2.17
CA THR A 78 -14.83 14.11 -1.28
C THR A 78 -15.54 13.35 -0.16
N TYR A 79 -16.09 12.16 -0.41
CA TYR A 79 -16.62 11.30 0.66
C TYR A 79 -15.54 10.94 1.68
N LEU A 80 -14.35 10.54 1.23
CA LEU A 80 -13.24 10.24 2.13
C LEU A 80 -12.86 11.47 2.97
N HIS A 81 -12.79 12.64 2.35
CA HIS A 81 -12.48 13.92 2.99
C HIS A 81 -13.50 14.29 4.08
N GLU A 82 -14.80 14.32 3.75
CA GLU A 82 -15.84 14.73 4.69
C GLU A 82 -16.05 13.70 5.81
N ILE A 83 -15.84 12.40 5.52
CA ILE A 83 -15.78 11.37 6.56
C ILE A 83 -14.61 11.64 7.51
N GLY A 84 -13.44 12.04 7.00
CA GLY A 84 -12.31 12.48 7.80
C GLY A 84 -12.70 13.60 8.79
N HIS A 85 -13.38 14.63 8.30
CA HIS A 85 -13.92 15.70 9.15
C HIS A 85 -14.96 15.22 10.17
N ALA A 86 -15.88 14.34 9.76
CA ALA A 86 -16.87 13.75 10.65
C ALA A 86 -16.24 12.91 11.78
N LEU A 87 -15.03 12.39 11.55
CA LEU A 87 -14.19 11.67 12.51
C LEU A 87 -13.17 12.58 13.23
N GLY A 88 -13.24 13.89 13.02
CA GLY A 88 -12.44 14.87 13.77
C GLY A 88 -11.10 15.26 13.17
N LEU A 89 -10.80 14.85 11.93
CA LEU A 89 -9.66 15.37 11.18
C LEU A 89 -9.92 16.80 10.72
N GLY A 90 -8.90 17.66 10.77
CA GLY A 90 -8.92 18.98 10.12
C GLY A 90 -8.33 18.90 8.71
N HIS A 91 -8.38 20.00 7.97
CA HIS A 91 -7.55 20.14 6.77
C HIS A 91 -6.07 20.03 7.13
N ALA A 92 -5.25 19.63 6.15
CA ALA A 92 -3.79 19.57 6.31
C ALA A 92 -3.17 20.93 6.69
N GLY A 93 -3.76 22.04 6.23
CA GLY A 93 -3.36 23.40 6.59
C GLY A 93 -4.49 24.26 7.14
N ASN A 94 -4.14 25.50 7.55
CA ASN A 94 -5.11 26.47 8.07
C ASN A 94 -5.84 27.23 6.95
N TYR A 95 -6.43 26.52 6.00
CA TYR A 95 -7.21 27.08 4.90
C TYR A 95 -8.65 26.59 4.94
N ASN A 96 -9.54 27.36 4.32
CA ASN A 96 -10.96 27.02 4.18
C ASN A 96 -11.52 27.72 2.93
N GLY A 97 -12.16 26.96 2.04
CA GLY A 97 -12.76 27.44 0.80
C GLY A 97 -11.80 27.56 -0.39
N SER A 98 -10.62 28.19 -0.24
CA SER A 98 -9.60 28.24 -1.29
C SER A 98 -8.20 28.36 -0.72
N ALA A 99 -7.21 27.78 -1.40
CA ALA A 99 -5.80 27.85 -1.00
C ALA A 99 -4.89 27.81 -2.24
N SER A 100 -3.64 28.23 -2.10
CA SER A 100 -2.57 28.08 -3.10
C SER A 100 -1.31 27.53 -2.46
N TYR A 101 -0.77 26.42 -2.99
CA TYR A 101 0.31 25.66 -2.35
C TYR A 101 1.51 26.54 -1.96
N GLY A 102 2.03 27.35 -2.89
CA GLY A 102 3.19 28.21 -2.64
C GLY A 102 2.99 29.34 -1.61
N THR A 103 1.77 29.55 -1.12
CA THR A 103 1.45 30.58 -0.11
C THR A 103 0.89 29.99 1.17
N ASP A 104 -0.03 29.04 1.06
CA ASP A 104 -0.88 28.59 2.17
C ASP A 104 -0.49 27.23 2.75
N ALA A 105 0.36 26.45 2.07
CA ALA A 105 0.86 25.19 2.59
C ALA A 105 1.71 25.43 3.85
N LEU A 106 1.38 24.74 4.94
CA LEU A 106 2.11 24.87 6.21
C LEU A 106 3.39 24.02 6.26
N TYR A 107 3.46 22.98 5.43
CA TYR A 107 4.57 22.04 5.36
C TYR A 107 4.74 21.50 3.94
N LEU A 108 5.93 20.95 3.66
CA LEU A 108 6.37 20.66 2.29
C LEU A 108 5.57 19.54 1.62
N ASN A 109 5.09 18.54 2.36
CA ASN A 109 4.29 17.44 1.83
C ASN A 109 2.77 17.66 1.95
N ASP A 110 2.29 18.91 2.01
CA ASP A 110 0.86 19.23 1.99
C ASP A 110 0.29 19.01 0.57
N SER A 111 -0.14 17.78 0.28
CA SER A 111 -0.89 17.42 -0.93
C SER A 111 -1.67 16.12 -0.74
N TRP A 112 -2.51 15.77 -1.72
CA TRP A 112 -3.21 14.49 -1.80
C TRP A 112 -2.30 13.26 -1.79
N GLN A 113 -0.99 13.42 -2.04
CA GLN A 113 -0.05 12.30 -1.84
C GLN A 113 0.02 11.91 -0.36
N ALA A 114 0.08 12.89 0.55
CA ALA A 114 0.20 12.63 1.97
C ALA A 114 -1.16 12.56 2.70
N SER A 115 -2.14 13.34 2.27
CA SER A 115 -3.43 13.48 2.96
C SER A 115 -4.57 13.84 2.00
N VAL A 116 -5.67 13.09 2.05
CA VAL A 116 -6.93 13.45 1.37
C VAL A 116 -7.55 14.73 1.95
N MET A 117 -7.11 15.15 3.14
CA MET A 117 -7.52 16.39 3.79
C MET A 117 -6.83 17.65 3.23
N SER A 118 -5.89 17.49 2.29
CA SER A 118 -5.24 18.60 1.61
C SER A 118 -6.13 19.24 0.54
N TYR A 119 -5.96 20.54 0.34
CA TYR A 119 -6.55 21.25 -0.80
C TYR A 119 -5.73 21.16 -2.08
N PHE A 120 -4.49 20.65 -1.98
CA PHE A 120 -3.56 20.60 -3.10
C PHE A 120 -3.49 19.18 -3.64
N HIS A 121 -3.68 19.01 -4.94
CA HIS A 121 -3.36 17.75 -5.58
C HIS A 121 -1.85 17.60 -5.78
N GLN A 122 -1.40 16.39 -6.10
CA GLN A 122 0.01 16.00 -6.17
C GLN A 122 0.85 16.99 -7.01
N VAL A 123 0.39 17.32 -8.22
CA VAL A 123 1.15 18.22 -9.13
C VAL A 123 1.08 19.71 -8.77
N GLU A 124 0.24 20.12 -7.80
CA GLU A 124 0.29 21.49 -7.24
C GLU A 124 1.45 21.65 -6.24
N ASN A 125 1.86 20.55 -5.62
CA ASN A 125 2.99 20.51 -4.71
C ASN A 125 4.30 20.48 -5.50
N THR A 126 4.99 21.61 -5.53
CA THR A 126 6.24 21.75 -6.30
C THR A 126 7.48 21.20 -5.59
N TRP A 127 7.33 20.61 -4.39
CA TRP A 127 8.46 20.08 -3.60
C TRP A 127 8.69 18.59 -3.82
N LEU A 128 7.63 17.84 -4.15
CA LEU A 128 7.67 16.40 -4.37
C LEU A 128 7.42 16.09 -5.84
N ASN A 129 8.01 15.00 -6.33
CA ASN A 129 7.68 14.45 -7.64
C ASN A 129 6.55 13.44 -7.46
N ALA A 130 5.37 13.74 -7.99
CA ALA A 130 4.21 12.86 -7.91
C ALA A 130 3.20 13.23 -9.00
N ASP A 131 2.62 12.22 -9.64
CA ASP A 131 1.61 12.41 -10.66
C ASP A 131 0.24 12.72 -10.07
N PHE A 132 -0.60 13.41 -10.85
CA PHE A 132 -1.99 13.62 -10.49
C PHE A 132 -2.71 12.27 -10.43
N ALA A 133 -3.31 11.98 -9.29
CA ALA A 133 -4.10 10.77 -9.10
C ALA A 133 -5.17 10.98 -8.02
N TYR A 134 -6.36 10.41 -8.22
CA TYR A 134 -7.41 10.48 -7.22
C TYR A 134 -7.07 9.58 -6.03
N ALA A 135 -7.09 10.14 -4.82
CA ALA A 135 -6.92 9.37 -3.61
C ALA A 135 -8.16 8.49 -3.38
N ILE A 136 -7.97 7.17 -3.42
CA ILE A 136 -9.05 6.20 -3.23
C ILE A 136 -9.04 5.54 -1.85
N THR A 137 -8.08 5.90 -0.99
CA THR A 137 -8.04 5.52 0.43
C THR A 137 -7.76 6.78 1.26
N PRO A 138 -7.94 6.74 2.60
CA PRO A 138 -7.16 7.62 3.46
C PRO A 138 -5.67 7.46 3.13
N MET A 139 -4.96 8.58 3.03
CA MET A 139 -3.54 8.58 2.71
C MET A 139 -2.72 8.51 4.00
N MET A 140 -1.41 8.36 3.86
CA MET A 140 -0.51 8.05 4.98
C MET A 140 -0.67 8.95 6.22
N ALA A 141 -0.79 10.27 6.06
CA ALA A 141 -0.99 11.20 7.17
C ALA A 141 -2.39 11.07 7.79
N ASP A 142 -3.41 10.76 6.99
CA ASP A 142 -4.77 10.52 7.46
C ASP A 142 -4.84 9.26 8.32
N ILE A 143 -4.17 8.19 7.89
CA ILE A 143 -4.05 6.92 8.63
C ILE A 143 -3.37 7.16 9.97
N ILE A 144 -2.23 7.85 9.98
CA ILE A 144 -1.53 8.18 11.24
C ILE A 144 -2.43 9.03 12.16
N ALA A 145 -3.09 10.05 11.61
CA ALA A 145 -3.92 10.95 12.40
C ALA A 145 -5.14 10.24 13.00
N ILE A 146 -5.83 9.41 12.21
CA ILE A 146 -7.02 8.70 12.68
C ILE A 146 -6.66 7.63 13.73
N GLN A 147 -5.53 6.96 13.57
CA GLN A 147 -5.02 6.00 14.55
C GLN A 147 -4.56 6.69 15.85
N ASN A 148 -4.07 7.92 15.80
CA ASN A 148 -3.76 8.70 17.01
C ASN A 148 -5.03 9.06 17.81
N LEU A 149 -6.17 9.24 17.13
CA LEU A 149 -7.45 9.55 17.78
C LEU A 149 -8.13 8.29 18.34
N TYR A 150 -8.09 7.19 17.60
CA TYR A 150 -8.94 6.01 17.86
C TYR A 150 -8.18 4.70 18.10
N GLY A 151 -6.85 4.69 17.95
CA GLY A 151 -6.01 3.50 17.95
C GLY A 151 -5.92 2.83 16.58
N ALA A 152 -4.85 2.05 16.37
CA ALA A 152 -4.67 1.26 15.17
C ALA A 152 -5.53 -0.02 15.22
N PRO A 153 -6.37 -0.29 14.20
CA PRO A 153 -7.11 -1.55 14.12
C PRO A 153 -6.20 -2.66 13.56
N SER A 154 -6.63 -3.92 13.68
CA SER A 154 -6.10 -5.00 12.85
C SER A 154 -6.76 -4.96 11.47
N ALA A 155 -5.98 -5.04 10.40
CA ALA A 155 -6.43 -5.13 9.02
C ALA A 155 -5.72 -6.31 8.31
N ASN A 156 -6.44 -7.01 7.44
CA ASN A 156 -5.89 -8.00 6.49
C ASN A 156 -4.90 -9.02 7.09
N GLN A 157 -5.15 -9.56 8.29
CA GLN A 157 -4.22 -10.41 9.06
C GLN A 157 -3.76 -11.76 8.43
N GLY A 158 -4.02 -12.02 7.16
CA GLY A 158 -3.50 -13.17 6.43
C GLY A 158 -2.95 -12.74 5.09
N ASP A 159 -2.33 -13.67 4.36
CA ASP A 159 -1.56 -13.38 3.15
C ASP A 159 -2.36 -12.59 2.09
N THR A 160 -1.95 -11.35 1.85
CA THR A 160 -2.65 -10.39 1.00
C THR A 160 -1.83 -10.01 -0.23
N ILE A 161 -2.47 -10.00 -1.39
CA ILE A 161 -1.91 -9.53 -2.66
C ILE A 161 -2.48 -8.13 -2.94
N TYR A 162 -1.60 -7.18 -3.17
CA TYR A 162 -1.89 -5.83 -3.62
C TYR A 162 -1.37 -5.66 -5.06
N GLY A 163 -2.25 -5.20 -5.95
CA GLY A 163 -1.94 -5.02 -7.37
C GLY A 163 -2.52 -6.12 -8.26
N ASP A 164 -1.71 -6.67 -9.16
CA ASP A 164 -2.10 -7.74 -10.08
C ASP A 164 -2.56 -8.99 -9.31
N GLY A 165 -3.77 -9.46 -9.60
CA GLY A 165 -4.35 -10.61 -8.88
C GLY A 165 -4.76 -10.33 -7.43
N GLY A 166 -4.95 -9.05 -7.08
CA GLY A 166 -5.30 -8.62 -5.72
C GLY A 166 -6.45 -9.41 -5.09
N ASN A 167 -6.31 -9.71 -3.79
CA ASN A 167 -7.21 -10.58 -3.03
C ASN A 167 -7.71 -9.94 -1.72
N THR A 168 -7.61 -8.61 -1.59
CA THR A 168 -8.01 -7.86 -0.40
C THR A 168 -9.51 -8.02 -0.08
N GLY A 169 -10.32 -8.43 -1.07
CA GLY A 169 -11.77 -8.50 -0.96
C GLY A 169 -12.44 -7.13 -1.00
N THR A 170 -11.71 -6.10 -1.43
CA THR A 170 -12.16 -4.70 -1.50
C THR A 170 -12.10 -4.15 -2.91
N TYR A 171 -12.45 -2.87 -3.09
CA TYR A 171 -12.31 -2.20 -4.40
C TYR A 171 -10.83 -2.07 -4.84
N LEU A 172 -9.87 -2.22 -3.92
CA LEU A 172 -8.43 -2.16 -4.23
C LEU A 172 -8.01 -3.26 -5.22
N ASP A 173 -8.69 -4.42 -5.21
CA ASP A 173 -8.43 -5.53 -6.16
C ASP A 173 -8.68 -5.13 -7.62
N THR A 174 -9.39 -4.02 -7.84
CA THR A 174 -9.70 -3.48 -9.17
C THR A 174 -9.04 -2.12 -9.43
N ALA A 175 -8.28 -1.58 -8.48
CA ALA A 175 -7.76 -0.21 -8.52
C ALA A 175 -6.93 0.08 -9.78
N LEU A 176 -6.07 -0.87 -10.17
CA LEU A 176 -5.20 -0.76 -11.34
C LEU A 176 -5.94 -0.77 -12.68
N GLY A 177 -7.18 -1.25 -12.70
CA GLY A 177 -8.04 -1.28 -13.90
C GLY A 177 -9.00 -0.08 -14.01
N LEU A 178 -8.95 0.87 -13.07
CA LEU A 178 -9.78 2.06 -13.09
C LEU A 178 -9.39 2.99 -14.25
N SER A 179 -10.32 3.83 -14.72
CA SER A 179 -10.09 4.60 -15.95
C SER A 179 -9.27 5.87 -15.71
N ASN A 180 -9.36 6.44 -14.52
CA ASN A 180 -8.53 7.56 -14.11
C ASN A 180 -7.35 7.07 -13.24
N PRO A 181 -6.23 7.80 -13.22
CA PRO A 181 -5.14 7.56 -12.29
C PRO A 181 -5.63 7.60 -10.84
N VAL A 182 -5.18 6.63 -10.04
CA VAL A 182 -5.52 6.52 -8.61
C VAL A 182 -4.26 6.41 -7.76
N ALA A 183 -4.35 6.98 -6.56
CA ALA A 183 -3.34 6.87 -5.51
C ALA A 183 -3.98 6.26 -4.27
N PHE A 184 -3.22 5.45 -3.53
CA PHE A 184 -3.70 4.82 -2.31
C PHE A 184 -2.56 4.51 -1.36
N THR A 185 -2.89 4.32 -0.09
CA THR A 185 -1.97 3.83 0.93
C THR A 185 -2.44 2.48 1.43
N VAL A 186 -1.55 1.49 1.40
CA VAL A 186 -1.79 0.15 1.93
C VAL A 186 -1.64 0.16 3.44
N PHE A 187 -2.59 -0.45 4.14
CA PHE A 187 -2.50 -0.74 5.57
C PHE A 187 -2.82 -2.21 5.81
N ASP A 188 -1.79 -2.94 6.22
CA ASP A 188 -1.83 -4.35 6.63
C ASP A 188 -1.24 -4.50 8.04
N THR A 189 -1.67 -5.53 8.77
CA THR A 189 -1.20 -5.84 10.13
C THR A 189 -0.75 -7.29 10.32
N GLY A 190 -0.73 -8.11 9.28
CA GLY A 190 -0.04 -9.40 9.33
C GLY A 190 -0.44 -10.37 8.24
N GLY A 191 0.29 -11.47 8.15
CA GLY A 191 0.28 -12.32 6.96
C GLY A 191 1.67 -12.26 6.33
N THR A 192 1.81 -12.90 5.19
CA THR A 192 2.94 -12.71 4.28
C THR A 192 2.40 -12.14 2.99
N ASP A 193 2.67 -10.86 2.77
CA ASP A 193 1.99 -10.05 1.77
C ASP A 193 2.83 -9.87 0.51
N LEU A 194 2.15 -9.61 -0.61
CA LEU A 194 2.77 -9.44 -1.92
C LEU A 194 2.28 -8.15 -2.58
N PHE A 195 3.22 -7.29 -2.96
CA PHE A 195 3.03 -6.26 -3.97
C PHE A 195 3.32 -6.85 -5.36
N ASP A 196 2.28 -7.15 -6.14
CA ASP A 196 2.42 -7.69 -7.50
C ASP A 196 2.08 -6.61 -8.54
N PHE A 197 3.09 -6.21 -9.30
CA PHE A 197 2.98 -5.27 -10.43
C PHE A 197 3.66 -5.85 -11.68
N SER A 198 3.62 -7.17 -11.81
CA SER A 198 4.33 -7.91 -12.85
C SER A 198 3.76 -7.76 -14.25
N SER A 199 2.52 -7.30 -14.40
CA SER A 199 1.92 -7.08 -15.72
C SER A 199 2.43 -5.81 -16.43
N TYR A 200 3.16 -4.94 -15.72
CA TYR A 200 3.63 -3.66 -16.24
C TYR A 200 4.99 -3.77 -16.91
N SER A 201 5.11 -3.21 -18.12
CA SER A 201 6.39 -3.15 -18.87
C SER A 201 7.07 -1.79 -18.81
N ALA A 202 6.54 -0.86 -18.02
CA ALA A 202 7.15 0.44 -17.78
C ALA A 202 8.16 0.31 -16.63
N HIS A 203 9.13 1.23 -16.57
CA HIS A 203 10.01 1.38 -15.40
C HIS A 203 9.17 1.61 -14.14
N GLN A 204 9.47 0.85 -13.08
CA GLN A 204 8.83 0.93 -11.77
C GLN A 204 9.88 1.17 -10.68
N VAL A 205 9.49 1.90 -9.63
CA VAL A 205 10.28 2.06 -8.41
C VAL A 205 9.43 1.57 -7.24
N MET A 206 9.67 0.34 -6.81
CA MET A 206 9.01 -0.30 -5.68
C MET A 206 9.83 -0.12 -4.40
N ASP A 207 9.19 0.37 -3.34
CA ASP A 207 9.78 0.52 -2.01
C ASP A 207 8.87 -0.10 -0.96
N LEU A 208 9.29 -1.25 -0.42
CA LEU A 208 8.51 -2.03 0.56
C LEU A 208 8.66 -1.52 2.00
N ARG A 209 9.39 -0.43 2.22
CA ARG A 209 9.54 0.14 3.57
C ARG A 209 8.25 0.85 3.97
N GLN A 210 7.86 0.66 5.22
CA GLN A 210 6.79 1.48 5.81
C GLN A 210 7.11 2.97 5.68
N GLU A 211 6.08 3.78 5.48
CA GLU A 211 6.15 5.22 5.23
C GLU A 211 6.84 5.64 3.92
N ALA A 212 7.15 4.69 3.03
CA ALA A 212 7.60 4.99 1.68
C ALA A 212 6.43 5.14 0.70
N PHE A 213 6.72 5.85 -0.40
CA PHE A 213 5.90 5.87 -1.60
C PHE A 213 6.67 5.23 -2.74
N SER A 214 5.95 4.49 -3.58
CA SER A 214 6.46 3.83 -4.77
C SER A 214 5.92 4.50 -6.03
N ASP A 215 6.70 4.39 -7.12
CA ASP A 215 6.33 4.79 -8.48
C ASP A 215 5.90 3.51 -9.23
N LEU A 216 4.60 3.25 -9.26
CA LEU A 216 4.05 1.97 -9.72
C LEU A 216 2.94 2.18 -10.74
N ALA A 217 2.73 1.18 -11.59
CA ALA A 217 1.68 1.20 -12.61
C ALA A 217 1.76 2.42 -13.58
N GLY A 218 2.98 2.94 -13.81
CA GLY A 218 3.24 4.05 -14.72
C GLY A 218 2.92 5.44 -14.17
N LEU A 219 2.84 5.59 -12.84
CA LEU A 219 2.67 6.86 -12.15
C LEU A 219 3.79 7.07 -11.13
N ASP A 220 4.16 8.32 -10.92
CA ASP A 220 5.10 8.71 -9.87
C ASP A 220 4.37 8.93 -8.53
N GLY A 221 4.88 8.30 -7.46
CA GLY A 221 4.51 8.56 -6.07
C GLY A 221 3.05 8.24 -5.71
N ASN A 222 2.45 7.23 -6.36
CA ASN A 222 1.03 6.92 -6.28
C ASN A 222 0.66 5.93 -5.17
N ILE A 223 1.55 5.02 -4.78
CA ILE A 223 1.23 3.96 -3.81
C ILE A 223 2.12 4.09 -2.57
N GLY A 224 1.51 4.28 -1.41
CA GLY A 224 2.21 4.36 -0.13
C GLY A 224 2.01 3.10 0.73
N ILE A 225 2.95 2.83 1.63
CA ILE A 225 2.81 1.81 2.69
C ILE A 225 2.68 2.51 4.04
N ALA A 226 1.59 2.25 4.76
CA ALA A 226 1.31 2.89 6.04
C ALA A 226 2.33 2.52 7.13
N ARG A 227 2.47 3.39 8.12
CA ARG A 227 3.26 3.10 9.33
C ARG A 227 2.78 1.83 10.00
N GLY A 228 3.71 0.95 10.35
CA GLY A 228 3.46 -0.31 11.03
C GLY A 228 3.02 -1.45 10.11
N THR A 229 2.84 -1.19 8.82
CA THR A 229 2.62 -2.23 7.81
C THR A 229 3.96 -2.78 7.33
N ILE A 230 4.03 -4.11 7.20
CA ILE A 230 5.17 -4.82 6.63
C ILE A 230 4.62 -5.52 5.39
N ILE A 231 5.30 -5.36 4.27
CA ILE A 231 5.04 -6.12 3.04
C ILE A 231 6.31 -6.91 2.77
N GLU A 232 6.20 -8.23 2.76
CA GLU A 232 7.35 -9.12 2.65
C GLU A 232 7.80 -9.27 1.21
N ASN A 233 6.88 -9.31 0.25
CA ASN A 233 7.19 -9.67 -1.13
C ASN A 233 6.88 -8.57 -2.13
N GLY A 234 7.71 -8.49 -3.17
CA GLY A 234 7.60 -7.51 -4.24
C GLY A 234 7.90 -8.12 -5.60
N ARG A 235 7.02 -7.88 -6.57
CA ARG A 235 7.18 -8.33 -7.94
C ARG A 235 6.94 -7.20 -8.93
N THR A 236 7.93 -6.93 -9.78
CA THR A 236 7.79 -6.02 -10.92
C THR A 236 7.83 -6.79 -12.25
N GLY A 237 7.90 -6.09 -13.38
CA GLY A 237 7.49 -6.62 -14.67
C GLY A 237 8.56 -6.52 -15.74
N GLY A 238 8.22 -5.91 -16.87
CA GLY A 238 9.07 -5.85 -18.06
C GLY A 238 9.90 -4.57 -18.20
N GLY A 239 9.90 -3.71 -17.18
CA GLY A 239 10.64 -2.45 -17.15
C GLY A 239 12.06 -2.66 -16.62
N ASN A 240 12.87 -1.59 -16.64
CA ASN A 240 14.17 -1.58 -15.95
C ASN A 240 13.93 -1.13 -14.51
N ASP A 241 13.46 -2.00 -13.65
CA ASP A 241 12.80 -1.67 -12.40
C ASP A 241 13.80 -1.48 -11.24
N VAL A 242 13.37 -0.78 -10.20
CA VAL A 242 14.09 -0.63 -8.94
C VAL A 242 13.22 -1.18 -7.82
N ILE A 243 13.73 -2.16 -7.07
CA ILE A 243 13.04 -2.75 -5.92
C ILE A 243 13.90 -2.55 -4.67
N THR A 244 13.32 -1.93 -3.64
CA THR A 244 13.91 -1.81 -2.30
C THR A 244 13.06 -2.60 -1.32
N GLY A 245 13.64 -3.63 -0.70
CA GLY A 245 13.05 -4.37 0.41
C GLY A 245 13.06 -3.57 1.71
N ASN A 246 12.89 -4.27 2.83
CA ASN A 246 12.79 -3.67 4.15
C ASN A 246 13.70 -4.39 5.16
N ALA A 247 13.20 -4.61 6.39
CA ALA A 247 13.98 -5.23 7.47
C ALA A 247 13.47 -6.64 7.82
N ALA A 248 12.41 -7.09 7.14
CA ALA A 248 11.92 -8.46 7.20
C ALA A 248 12.61 -9.29 6.12
N ALA A 249 12.51 -10.61 6.20
CA ALA A 249 12.90 -11.48 5.10
C ALA A 249 12.01 -11.17 3.88
N ASN A 250 12.61 -10.79 2.76
CA ASN A 250 11.89 -10.35 1.57
C ASN A 250 12.02 -11.30 0.38
N GLY A 251 10.91 -11.54 -0.32
CA GLY A 251 10.89 -12.20 -1.63
C GLY A 251 10.74 -11.17 -2.75
N LEU A 252 11.83 -10.86 -3.47
CA LEU A 252 11.85 -9.79 -4.48
C LEU A 252 12.15 -10.33 -5.87
N SER A 253 11.33 -10.00 -6.87
CA SER A 253 11.49 -10.45 -8.26
C SER A 253 11.23 -9.31 -9.26
N ALA A 254 12.22 -8.95 -10.09
CA ALA A 254 12.07 -7.81 -10.99
C ALA A 254 11.51 -8.13 -12.38
N GLY A 255 11.80 -9.33 -12.93
CA GLY A 255 11.14 -9.81 -14.14
C GLY A 255 12.05 -9.75 -15.37
N SER A 256 11.80 -8.86 -16.31
CA SER A 256 12.69 -8.67 -17.45
C SER A 256 13.05 -7.20 -17.61
N GLY A 257 14.30 -6.89 -17.91
CA GLY A 257 14.79 -5.53 -17.95
C GLY A 257 16.17 -5.49 -17.33
N ASP A 258 16.80 -4.32 -17.32
CA ASP A 258 18.04 -4.14 -16.55
C ASP A 258 17.65 -3.61 -15.16
N ASP A 259 17.51 -4.51 -14.19
CA ASP A 259 16.86 -4.23 -12.93
C ASP A 259 17.85 -3.95 -11.78
N THR A 260 17.41 -3.24 -10.75
CA THR A 260 18.17 -3.04 -9.51
C THR A 260 17.36 -3.49 -8.30
N ILE A 261 17.88 -4.43 -7.53
CA ILE A 261 17.23 -4.96 -6.33
C ILE A 261 18.14 -4.76 -5.12
N ASN A 262 17.60 -4.23 -4.03
CA ASN A 262 18.23 -4.18 -2.72
C ASN A 262 17.31 -4.91 -1.72
N GLY A 263 17.76 -6.04 -1.17
CA GLY A 263 17.00 -6.82 -0.17
C GLY A 263 16.85 -6.04 1.13
N GLY A 264 17.95 -5.54 1.66
CA GLY A 264 17.98 -4.67 2.82
C GLY A 264 18.52 -5.39 4.03
N ALA A 265 17.69 -5.64 5.03
CA ALA A 265 18.07 -6.48 6.15
C ALA A 265 17.04 -7.61 6.30
N GLY A 266 17.47 -8.77 6.76
CA GLY A 266 16.63 -9.97 6.74
C GLY A 266 17.27 -11.02 5.83
N ASN A 267 16.76 -12.25 5.88
CA ASN A 267 17.25 -13.30 5.01
C ASN A 267 16.44 -13.24 3.71
N ASP A 268 16.97 -12.57 2.71
CA ASP A 268 16.21 -12.21 1.52
C ASP A 268 16.36 -13.26 0.41
N ALA A 269 15.35 -13.38 -0.44
CA ALA A 269 15.39 -14.17 -1.66
C ALA A 269 15.12 -13.27 -2.87
N LEU A 270 16.17 -12.99 -3.63
CA LEU A 270 16.18 -12.03 -4.72
C LEU A 270 16.27 -12.74 -6.08
N SER A 271 15.46 -12.32 -7.04
CA SER A 271 15.50 -12.79 -8.43
C SER A 271 15.53 -11.61 -9.41
N GLY A 272 16.63 -11.45 -10.14
CA GLY A 272 16.75 -10.41 -11.18
C GLY A 272 15.81 -10.71 -12.34
N GLY A 273 15.86 -11.96 -12.81
CA GLY A 273 15.10 -12.39 -13.96
C GLY A 273 15.96 -12.27 -15.20
N SER A 274 15.45 -11.73 -16.30
CA SER A 274 16.24 -11.63 -17.53
C SER A 274 16.72 -10.22 -17.81
N GLY A 275 18.02 -10.05 -18.04
CA GLY A 275 18.60 -8.76 -18.41
C GLY A 275 19.97 -8.58 -17.77
N LEU A 276 20.42 -7.33 -17.61
CA LEU A 276 21.65 -7.02 -16.90
C LEU A 276 21.32 -6.42 -15.54
N ASP A 277 21.19 -7.29 -14.55
CA ASP A 277 20.65 -6.92 -13.25
C ASP A 277 21.75 -6.62 -12.22
N ASN A 278 21.44 -5.73 -11.28
CA ASN A 278 22.28 -5.42 -10.13
C ASN A 278 21.54 -5.73 -8.81
N LEU A 279 21.95 -6.81 -8.14
CA LEU A 279 21.30 -7.33 -6.94
C LEU A 279 22.23 -7.20 -5.74
N ASP A 280 21.70 -6.64 -4.65
CA ASP A 280 22.36 -6.53 -3.35
C ASP A 280 21.48 -7.18 -2.28
N GLY A 281 21.95 -8.27 -1.67
CA GLY A 281 21.26 -8.98 -0.59
C GLY A 281 21.10 -8.09 0.64
N GLY A 282 22.23 -7.65 1.18
CA GLY A 282 22.26 -6.72 2.30
C GLY A 282 22.72 -7.43 3.56
N ASP A 283 22.03 -7.25 4.68
CA ASP A 283 22.35 -7.92 5.94
C ASP A 283 21.48 -9.18 6.11
N GLY A 284 22.06 -10.39 6.12
CA GLY A 284 21.27 -11.61 6.29
C GLY A 284 21.91 -12.82 5.63
N PHE A 285 21.22 -13.96 5.65
CA PHE A 285 21.58 -15.09 4.81
C PHE A 285 20.74 -15.01 3.55
N ASP A 286 21.33 -14.50 2.47
CA ASP A 286 20.56 -14.18 1.27
C ASP A 286 20.68 -15.25 0.18
N LEU A 287 19.59 -15.49 -0.53
CA LEU A 287 19.57 -16.20 -1.81
C LEU A 287 19.47 -15.16 -2.92
N ILE A 288 20.47 -15.11 -3.79
CA ILE A 288 20.49 -14.18 -4.92
C ILE A 288 20.57 -14.97 -6.22
N ASP A 289 19.49 -14.94 -6.99
CA ASP A 289 19.43 -15.42 -8.36
C ASP A 289 19.51 -14.26 -9.35
N GLY A 290 20.63 -14.16 -10.06
CA GLY A 290 20.76 -13.19 -11.14
C GLY A 290 19.86 -13.50 -12.33
N GLY A 291 19.44 -14.76 -12.52
CA GLY A 291 18.80 -15.19 -13.76
C GLY A 291 19.71 -15.04 -15.00
N PRO A 292 19.22 -15.25 -16.22
CA PRO A 292 20.06 -15.19 -17.42
C PRO A 292 20.59 -13.77 -17.69
N GLY A 293 21.91 -13.62 -17.79
CA GLY A 293 22.56 -12.35 -18.14
C GLY A 293 23.93 -12.17 -17.52
N ASP A 294 24.63 -11.09 -17.91
CA ASP A 294 25.87 -10.68 -17.26
C ASP A 294 25.53 -9.81 -16.03
N ASN A 295 25.11 -10.45 -14.95
CA ASN A 295 24.59 -9.79 -13.74
C ASN A 295 25.68 -9.38 -12.74
N THR A 296 25.38 -8.38 -11.91
CA THR A 296 26.19 -7.99 -10.75
C THR A 296 25.47 -8.42 -9.48
N LEU A 297 26.04 -9.39 -8.76
CA LEU A 297 25.45 -9.93 -7.53
C LEU A 297 26.37 -9.61 -6.34
N ASN A 298 25.81 -8.98 -5.31
CA ASN A 298 26.46 -8.74 -4.02
C ASN A 298 25.66 -9.39 -2.91
N GLY A 299 26.23 -10.36 -2.20
CA GLY A 299 25.59 -10.99 -1.05
C GLY A 299 25.45 -10.05 0.14
N GLY A 300 26.37 -9.09 0.29
CA GLY A 300 26.40 -8.25 1.48
C GLY A 300 27.01 -8.98 2.68
N ALA A 301 26.38 -8.83 3.84
CA ALA A 301 26.84 -9.36 5.11
C ALA A 301 26.08 -10.63 5.49
N GLY A 302 26.75 -11.77 5.37
CA GLY A 302 26.22 -13.04 5.84
C GLY A 302 26.89 -14.20 5.13
N ALA A 303 26.24 -15.37 5.15
CA ALA A 303 26.67 -16.51 4.36
C ALA A 303 25.66 -16.76 3.23
N ASP A 304 25.87 -16.03 2.13
CA ASP A 304 24.90 -15.91 1.05
C ASP A 304 25.12 -16.96 -0.03
N LEU A 305 24.04 -17.28 -0.74
CA LEU A 305 24.05 -18.13 -1.93
C LEU A 305 23.80 -17.28 -3.18
N LEU A 306 24.85 -17.07 -3.97
CA LEU A 306 24.80 -16.32 -5.22
C LEU A 306 24.80 -17.30 -6.41
N ILE A 307 23.76 -17.21 -7.24
CA ILE A 307 23.57 -18.03 -8.43
C ILE A 307 23.37 -17.09 -9.63
N GLY A 308 24.21 -17.25 -10.65
CA GLY A 308 24.25 -16.32 -11.78
C GLY A 308 23.39 -16.68 -12.98
N ASP A 309 22.88 -17.92 -13.09
CA ASP A 309 22.25 -18.45 -14.32
C ASP A 309 20.90 -19.16 -14.04
N GLY A 310 20.21 -18.79 -12.96
CA GLY A 310 18.94 -19.41 -12.55
C GLY A 310 19.09 -20.49 -11.48
N VAL A 311 18.26 -20.41 -10.44
CA VAL A 311 18.15 -21.43 -9.39
C VAL A 311 17.39 -22.64 -9.90
N THR A 312 17.89 -23.84 -9.62
CA THR A 312 17.17 -25.10 -9.90
C THR A 312 16.98 -25.93 -8.63
N LEU A 313 15.92 -26.73 -8.59
CA LEU A 313 15.64 -27.62 -7.45
C LEU A 313 16.79 -28.61 -7.20
N SER A 314 17.43 -29.10 -8.28
CA SER A 314 18.58 -29.99 -8.16
C SER A 314 19.79 -29.30 -7.54
N MET A 315 20.00 -28.01 -7.79
CA MET A 315 21.06 -27.25 -7.15
C MET A 315 20.78 -27.09 -5.67
N LEU A 316 19.59 -26.63 -5.30
CA LEU A 316 19.21 -26.40 -3.90
C LEU A 316 19.30 -27.69 -3.08
N THR A 317 18.78 -28.82 -3.58
CA THR A 317 18.87 -30.13 -2.89
C THR A 317 20.29 -30.68 -2.80
N THR A 318 21.19 -30.26 -3.68
CA THR A 318 22.61 -30.63 -3.61
C THR A 318 23.35 -29.79 -2.57
N ILE A 319 23.06 -28.49 -2.50
CA ILE A 319 23.66 -27.56 -1.55
C ILE A 319 23.14 -27.82 -0.13
N TYR A 320 21.83 -28.07 0.00
CA TYR A 320 21.12 -28.30 1.26
C TYR A 320 20.55 -29.73 1.31
N PRO A 321 21.39 -30.75 1.56
CA PRO A 321 20.93 -32.14 1.59
C PRO A 321 20.04 -32.49 2.80
N ALA A 322 19.96 -31.59 3.79
CA ALA A 322 19.07 -31.73 4.94
C ALA A 322 17.65 -31.21 4.66
N TRP A 323 17.49 -30.32 3.68
CA TRP A 323 16.21 -29.76 3.27
C TRP A 323 15.36 -30.83 2.59
N THR A 324 14.08 -30.91 2.98
CA THR A 324 13.10 -31.78 2.33
C THR A 324 12.13 -30.93 1.51
N PRO A 325 12.34 -30.79 0.18
CA PRO A 325 11.55 -29.87 -0.62
C PRO A 325 10.05 -30.16 -0.54
N PRO A 326 9.20 -29.13 -0.40
CA PRO A 326 7.76 -29.32 -0.44
C PRO A 326 7.31 -29.81 -1.82
N ALA A 327 6.14 -30.44 -1.89
CA ALA A 327 5.65 -31.05 -3.14
C ALA A 327 5.47 -30.05 -4.29
N ASN A 328 5.26 -28.76 -3.97
CA ASN A 328 5.15 -27.65 -4.92
C ASN A 328 6.46 -26.91 -5.17
N ALA A 329 7.62 -27.39 -4.68
CA ALA A 329 8.89 -26.65 -4.78
C ALA A 329 9.28 -26.28 -6.21
N GLN A 330 9.07 -27.18 -7.17
CA GLN A 330 9.32 -26.87 -8.58
C GLN A 330 8.38 -25.77 -9.08
N SER A 331 7.12 -25.77 -8.66
CA SER A 331 6.16 -24.72 -9.05
C SER A 331 6.57 -23.36 -8.51
N LEU A 332 7.08 -23.29 -7.29
CA LEU A 332 7.56 -22.06 -6.65
C LEU A 332 8.76 -21.48 -7.40
N LEU A 333 9.72 -22.34 -7.79
CA LEU A 333 10.82 -21.94 -8.68
C LEU A 333 10.31 -21.44 -10.05
N ASP A 334 9.38 -22.18 -10.66
CA ASP A 334 8.86 -21.84 -11.98
C ASP A 334 8.07 -20.50 -11.97
N THR A 335 7.49 -20.12 -10.83
CA THR A 335 6.77 -18.84 -10.65
C THR A 335 7.67 -17.70 -10.18
N GLY A 336 8.93 -17.97 -9.82
CA GLY A 336 9.87 -16.99 -9.25
C GLY A 336 9.61 -16.67 -7.78
N ASP A 337 8.77 -17.46 -7.10
CA ASP A 337 8.43 -17.28 -5.68
C ASP A 337 9.35 -18.15 -4.81
N VAL A 338 10.59 -17.69 -4.67
CA VAL A 338 11.67 -18.48 -4.06
C VAL A 338 11.86 -18.23 -2.56
N ILE A 339 11.19 -17.21 -1.99
CA ILE A 339 11.29 -16.89 -0.55
C ILE A 339 10.72 -17.99 0.33
N VAL A 340 9.59 -18.59 -0.06
CA VAL A 340 8.99 -19.71 0.66
C VAL A 340 9.95 -20.91 0.71
N LEU A 341 10.69 -21.14 -0.38
CA LEU A 341 11.71 -22.19 -0.40
C LEU A 341 12.91 -21.82 0.44
N TRP A 342 13.32 -20.56 0.43
CA TRP A 342 14.46 -20.08 1.16
C TRP A 342 14.25 -20.17 2.67
N ASP A 343 13.10 -19.71 3.17
CA ASP A 343 12.73 -19.85 4.57
C ASP A 343 12.71 -21.31 5.04
N ASP A 344 12.12 -22.20 4.23
CA ASP A 344 12.07 -23.64 4.51
C ASP A 344 13.49 -24.26 4.53
N ILE A 345 14.35 -23.87 3.58
CA ILE A 345 15.77 -24.27 3.54
C ILE A 345 16.50 -23.82 4.80
N LEU A 346 16.33 -22.57 5.22
CA LEU A 346 17.01 -22.01 6.39
C LEU A 346 16.54 -22.72 7.67
N GLN A 347 15.23 -22.99 7.79
CA GLN A 347 14.68 -23.72 8.91
C GLN A 347 15.20 -25.16 9.00
N ASP A 348 15.12 -25.93 7.92
CA ASP A 348 15.56 -27.33 7.87
C ASP A 348 17.08 -27.46 8.05
N SER A 349 17.84 -26.46 7.61
CA SER A 349 19.30 -26.44 7.69
C SER A 349 19.84 -25.87 9.01
N GLY A 350 18.97 -25.39 9.90
CA GLY A 350 19.36 -24.77 11.18
C GLY A 350 20.11 -23.45 11.02
N LEU A 351 19.76 -22.69 9.97
CA LEU A 351 20.30 -21.38 9.63
C LEU A 351 19.31 -20.23 9.92
N ALA A 352 18.09 -20.56 10.32
CA ALA A 352 17.05 -19.62 10.77
C ALA A 352 17.30 -19.05 12.18
#